data_AF-H0EQV2-F1
#
_entry.id   AF-H0EQV2-F1
#
_cell.length_a   1.000
_cell.length_b   1.000
_cell.length_c   1.000
_cell.angle_alpha   90.00
_cell.angle_beta   90.00
_cell.angle_gamma   90.00
#
_symmetry.space_group_name_H-M   'P 1'
#
loop_
_entity.id
_entity.type
_entity.pdbx_description
1 polymer ?
#
loop_
_entity_poly.entity_id
_entity_poly.type
_entity_poly.pdbx_seq_one_letter_code
_entity_poly.pdbx_strand_id
1 'polypeptide(L)'
;MYYPKQSSNELYQRLASQLKDLSIPFTTDFPAALKETDHILDAIFGFSFSGPVREPFSTVIQALSETKIPVTAVDAPSSWEIETGPPKEGPGAVYMPDVLVSLTAPKPLVSFFKGRHFVGGR
;
A
#
# COMPACT_ATOMS: atom_id res chain seq x y z
N MET A 1 12.78 0.44 2.70
CA MET A 1 11.59 1.25 3.02
C MET A 1 11.52 2.46 2.09
N TYR A 2 10.50 2.55 1.23
CA TYR A 2 10.22 3.76 0.47
C TYR A 2 9.14 4.57 1.20
N TYR A 3 9.49 5.75 1.73
CA TYR A 3 8.58 6.59 2.51
C TYR A 3 8.67 8.05 2.06
N PRO A 4 8.04 8.41 0.92
CA PRO A 4 8.30 9.67 0.21
C PRO A 4 7.66 10.90 0.83
N LYS A 5 6.54 10.74 1.56
CA LYS A 5 5.87 11.84 2.28
C LYS A 5 5.88 11.55 3.76
N GLN A 6 6.84 12.15 4.46
CA GLN A 6 7.00 11.96 5.90
C GLN A 6 6.23 13.03 6.65
N SER A 7 5.33 12.60 7.54
CA SER A 7 4.58 13.49 8.41
C SER A 7 5.48 14.11 9.48
N SER A 8 5.21 15.37 9.85
CA SER A 8 5.85 16.04 10.98
C SER A 8 5.28 15.61 12.35
N ASN A 9 4.24 14.77 12.35
CA ASN A 9 3.68 14.23 13.58
C ASN A 9 4.70 13.31 14.28
N GLU A 10 4.89 13.56 15.57
CA GLU A 10 5.87 12.89 16.42
C GLU A 10 5.76 11.36 16.40
N LEU A 11 4.54 10.82 16.33
CA LEU A 11 4.31 9.38 16.25
C LEU A 11 5.05 8.76 15.06
N TYR A 12 4.92 9.35 13.87
CA TYR A 12 5.58 8.84 12.66
C TYR A 12 7.08 9.05 12.69
N GLN A 13 7.56 10.13 13.30
CA GLN A 13 8.99 10.36 13.49
C GLN A 13 9.60 9.30 14.41
N ARG A 14 8.93 8.95 15.51
CA ARG A 14 9.35 7.89 16.43
C ARG A 14 9.36 6.51 15.75
N LEU A 15 8.36 6.20 14.93
CA LEU A 15 8.34 4.97 14.13
C LEU A 15 9.52 4.93 13.13
N ALA A 16 9.80 6.05 12.46
CA ALA A 16 10.96 6.14 11.56
C ALA A 16 12.29 5.99 12.31
N SER A 17 12.41 6.53 13.53
CA SER A 17 13.59 6.31 14.38
C SER A 17 13.76 4.84 14.74
N GLN A 18 12.69 4.16 15.16
CA GLN A 18 12.76 2.72 15.47
C GLN A 18 13.25 1.89 14.27
N LEU A 19 12.78 2.22 13.05
CA LEU A 19 13.27 1.58 11.83
C LEU A 19 14.77 1.82 11.60
N LYS A 20 15.27 3.02 11.88
CA LYS A 20 16.70 3.35 11.78
C LYS A 20 17.52 2.62 12.84
N ASP A 21 17.03 2.54 14.07
CA ASP A 21 17.68 1.82 15.17
C ASP A 21 17.79 0.32 14.86
N LEU A 22 16.80 -0.23 14.14
CA LEU A 22 16.80 -1.59 13.60
C LEU A 22 17.58 -1.74 12.28
N SER A 23 18.29 -0.70 11.84
CA SER A 23 19.07 -0.68 10.60
C SER A 23 18.27 -1.00 9.33
N ILE A 24 16.97 -0.68 9.30
CA ILE A 24 16.13 -0.86 8.11
C ILE A 24 16.45 0.26 7.10
N PRO A 25 16.90 -0.07 5.88
CA PRO A 25 17.31 0.94 4.91
C PRO A 25 16.11 1.71 4.34
N PHE A 26 16.29 3.02 4.20
CA PHE A 26 15.35 3.89 3.49
C PHE A 26 15.88 4.21 2.09
N THR A 27 14.98 4.32 1.13
CA THR A 27 15.31 4.69 -0.24
C THR A 27 14.39 5.81 -0.72
N THR A 28 14.92 6.67 -1.59
CA THR A 28 14.17 7.62 -2.40
C THR A 28 14.06 7.16 -3.86
N ASP A 29 14.86 6.18 -4.27
CA ASP A 29 14.83 5.57 -5.60
C ASP A 29 13.93 4.33 -5.57
N PHE A 30 12.65 4.56 -5.84
CA PHE A 30 11.65 3.49 -5.89
C PHE A 30 11.89 2.49 -7.04
N PRO A 31 12.18 2.92 -8.29
CA PRO A 31 12.46 1.98 -9.38
C PRO A 31 13.66 1.05 -9.13
N ALA A 32 14.75 1.55 -8.52
CA ALA A 32 15.88 0.69 -8.17
C ALA A 32 15.50 -0.31 -7.08
N ALA A 33 14.84 0.16 -6.01
CA ALA A 33 14.41 -0.69 -4.91
C ALA A 33 13.45 -1.81 -5.36
N LEU A 34 12.54 -1.51 -6.30
CA LEU A 34 11.62 -2.48 -6.86
C LEU A 34 12.34 -3.66 -7.53
N LYS A 35 13.49 -3.43 -8.18
CA LYS A 35 14.28 -4.49 -8.84
C LYS A 35 14.99 -5.42 -7.87
N GLU A 36 15.23 -4.96 -6.64
CA GLU A 36 15.91 -5.69 -5.57
C GLU A 36 14.93 -6.26 -4.54
N THR A 37 13.63 -6.28 -4.87
CA THR A 37 12.56 -6.70 -3.95
C THR A 37 11.94 -8.02 -4.39
N ASP A 38 11.82 -8.96 -3.46
CA ASP A 38 11.14 -10.24 -3.68
C ASP A 38 9.65 -10.22 -3.29
N HIS A 39 9.24 -9.27 -2.45
CA HIS A 39 7.86 -9.11 -1.98
C HIS A 39 7.55 -7.66 -1.60
N ILE A 40 6.38 -7.15 -1.97
CA ILE A 40 5.98 -5.76 -1.72
C ILE A 40 4.87 -5.69 -0.67
N LEU A 41 5.01 -4.76 0.27
CA LEU A 41 3.94 -4.36 1.18
C LEU A 41 3.33 -3.05 0.70
N ASP A 42 2.07 -3.10 0.31
CA ASP A 42 1.27 -1.91 0.03
C ASP A 42 0.63 -1.41 1.34
N ALA A 43 1.21 -0.32 1.86
CA ALA A 43 0.73 0.41 3.03
C ALA A 43 0.64 1.92 2.73
N ILE A 44 0.26 2.29 1.49
CA ILE A 44 0.21 3.69 1.04
C ILE A 44 -1.06 4.37 1.55
N PHE A 45 -2.22 3.77 1.30
CA PHE A 45 -3.52 4.29 1.69
C PHE A 45 -4.36 3.22 2.40
N GLY A 46 -4.88 3.57 3.58
CA GLY A 46 -5.84 2.76 4.32
C GLY A 46 -7.27 3.23 4.11
N PHE A 47 -8.19 2.74 4.96
CA PHE A 47 -9.63 2.98 4.80
C PHE A 47 -10.09 4.45 4.80
N SER A 48 -9.28 5.36 5.35
CA SER A 48 -9.63 6.78 5.47
C SER A 48 -9.27 7.61 4.23
N PHE A 49 -8.64 7.00 3.23
CA PHE A 49 -8.31 7.69 1.99
C PHE A 49 -9.57 7.97 1.16
N SER A 50 -9.63 9.16 0.57
CA SER A 50 -10.68 9.53 -0.36
C SER A 50 -10.15 10.52 -1.40
N GLY A 51 -10.75 10.49 -2.58
CA GLY A 51 -10.41 11.42 -3.67
C GLY A 51 -9.25 10.96 -4.55
N PRO A 52 -8.73 11.85 -5.42
CA PRO A 52 -7.79 11.45 -6.45
C PRO A 52 -6.41 11.16 -5.89
N VAL A 53 -5.82 10.05 -6.32
CA VAL A 53 -4.41 9.71 -6.07
C VAL A 53 -3.51 10.74 -6.79
N ARG A 54 -2.51 11.26 -6.07
CA ARG A 54 -1.54 12.24 -6.59
C ARG A 54 -0.12 11.71 -6.50
N GLU A 55 0.78 12.31 -7.26
CA GLU A 55 2.21 11.99 -7.18
C GLU A 55 2.78 12.13 -5.75
N PRO A 56 3.74 11.27 -5.37
CA PRO A 56 4.34 10.20 -6.19
C PRO A 56 3.54 8.88 -6.21
N PHE A 57 2.37 8.85 -5.57
CA PHE A 57 1.65 7.60 -5.30
C PHE A 57 0.96 7.02 -6.54
N SER A 58 0.56 7.86 -7.49
CA SER A 58 0.02 7.40 -8.78
C SER A 58 1.03 6.54 -9.53
N THR A 59 2.27 7.01 -9.65
CA THR A 59 3.37 6.26 -10.25
C THR A 59 3.67 4.96 -9.50
N VAL A 60 3.65 5.01 -8.16
CA VAL A 60 3.90 3.81 -7.33
C VAL A 60 2.80 2.77 -7.56
N ILE A 61 1.52 3.14 -7.47
CA ILE A 61 0.39 2.22 -7.64
C ILE A 61 0.39 1.63 -9.05
N GLN A 62 0.74 2.42 -10.07
CA GLN A 62 0.93 1.89 -11.43
C GLN A 62 2.03 0.82 -11.48
N ALA A 63 3.18 1.07 -10.84
CA ALA A 63 4.23 0.05 -10.79
C ALA A 63 3.80 -1.20 -9.99
N LEU A 64 2.96 -1.05 -8.96
CA LEU A 64 2.38 -2.18 -8.24
C LEU A 64 1.41 -3.01 -9.10
N SER A 65 0.73 -2.40 -10.07
CA SER A 65 -0.17 -3.13 -10.97
C SER A 65 0.54 -3.78 -12.16
N GLU A 66 1.72 -3.28 -12.53
CA GLU A 66 2.53 -3.79 -13.65
C GLU A 66 3.60 -4.81 -13.23
N THR A 67 3.96 -4.86 -11.94
CA THR A 67 4.99 -5.76 -11.42
C THR A 67 4.52 -7.22 -11.36
N LYS A 68 5.49 -8.14 -11.44
CA LYS A 68 5.27 -9.59 -11.20
C LYS A 68 5.64 -10.00 -9.77
N ILE A 69 6.18 -9.07 -8.99
CA ILE A 69 6.57 -9.30 -7.60
C ILE A 69 5.28 -9.37 -6.76
N PRO A 70 5.10 -10.38 -5.91
CA PRO A 70 3.89 -10.50 -5.10
C PRO A 70 3.65 -9.28 -4.21
N VAL A 71 2.40 -8.82 -4.14
CA VAL A 71 1.97 -7.65 -3.35
C VAL A 71 1.02 -8.06 -2.24
N THR A 72 1.32 -7.63 -1.01
CA THR A 72 0.39 -7.71 0.13
C THR A 72 -0.11 -6.32 0.48
N ALA A 73 -1.42 -6.09 0.35
CA ALA A 73 -2.07 -4.86 0.78
C ALA A 73 -2.48 -4.91 2.26
N VAL A 74 -2.21 -3.82 2.96
CA VAL A 74 -2.55 -3.62 4.37
C VAL A 74 -3.86 -2.85 4.46
N ASP A 75 -4.84 -3.47 5.11
CA ASP A 75 -6.20 -2.98 5.36
C ASP A 75 -7.12 -2.86 4.13
N ALA A 76 -6.65 -2.14 3.10
CA ALA A 76 -7.31 -1.96 1.81
C ALA A 76 -6.24 -1.89 0.71
N PRO A 77 -6.49 -2.40 -0.51
CA PRO A 77 -5.64 -2.11 -1.65
C PRO A 77 -5.60 -0.60 -1.88
N SER A 78 -4.41 -0.02 -1.96
CA SER A 78 -4.27 1.41 -2.19
C SER A 78 -5.01 1.84 -3.46
N SER A 79 -5.65 3.01 -3.39
CA SER A 79 -6.56 3.60 -4.39
C SER A 79 -7.95 2.99 -4.54
N TRP A 80 -8.28 1.91 -3.82
CA TRP A 80 -9.64 1.39 -3.84
C TRP A 80 -10.56 2.22 -2.93
N GLU A 81 -11.80 2.41 -3.39
CA GLU A 81 -12.86 3.01 -2.60
C GLU A 81 -13.51 1.96 -1.69
N ILE A 82 -13.83 2.36 -0.46
CA ILE A 82 -14.21 1.42 0.60
C ILE A 82 -15.53 0.71 0.32
N GLU A 83 -16.47 1.41 -0.33
CA GLU A 83 -17.80 0.89 -0.63
C GLU A 83 -17.87 0.25 -2.02
N THR A 84 -17.16 0.81 -3.00
CA THR A 84 -17.32 0.45 -4.41
C THR A 84 -16.14 -0.32 -5.00
N GLY A 85 -15.07 -0.54 -4.24
CA GLY A 85 -13.90 -1.28 -4.69
C GLY A 85 -12.99 -0.48 -5.63
N PRO A 86 -12.37 -1.12 -6.65
CA PRO A 86 -11.41 -0.46 -7.52
C PRO A 86 -12.04 0.70 -8.31
N PRO A 87 -11.29 1.79 -8.57
CA PRO A 87 -11.77 2.89 -9.39
C PRO A 87 -12.00 2.44 -10.84
N LYS A 88 -12.86 3.15 -11.58
CA LYS A 88 -13.16 2.80 -12.98
C LYS A 88 -12.01 3.08 -13.95
N GLU A 89 -11.15 4.04 -13.60
CA GLU A 89 -10.05 4.52 -14.43
C GLU A 89 -8.85 4.90 -13.56
N GLY A 90 -7.69 5.08 -14.20
CA GLY A 90 -6.44 5.42 -13.52
C GLY A 90 -5.64 4.21 -13.01
N PRO A 91 -4.52 4.46 -12.29
CA PRO A 91 -3.56 3.41 -11.94
C PRO A 91 -4.16 2.31 -11.04
N GLY A 92 -5.19 2.67 -10.26
CA GLY A 92 -5.92 1.78 -9.38
C GLY A 92 -6.89 0.82 -10.07
N ALA A 93 -7.31 1.13 -11.30
CA ALA A 93 -8.41 0.42 -11.95
C ALA A 93 -8.07 -1.05 -12.26
N VAL A 94 -6.78 -1.31 -12.49
CA VAL A 94 -6.24 -2.65 -12.78
C VAL A 94 -5.39 -3.20 -11.64
N TYR A 95 -5.22 -2.43 -10.55
CA TYR A 95 -4.45 -2.87 -9.40
C TYR A 95 -5.23 -3.91 -8.59
N MET A 96 -4.65 -5.10 -8.44
CA MET A 96 -5.16 -6.20 -7.64
C MET A 96 -3.98 -6.87 -6.91
N PRO A 97 -3.85 -6.72 -5.58
CA PRO A 97 -2.78 -7.38 -4.85
C PRO A 97 -3.01 -8.90 -4.76
N ASP A 98 -1.95 -9.67 -4.48
CA ASP A 98 -2.04 -11.12 -4.29
C ASP A 98 -2.64 -11.47 -2.93
N VAL A 99 -2.34 -10.65 -1.92
CA VAL A 99 -2.78 -10.83 -0.55
C VAL A 99 -3.41 -9.55 -0.02
N LEU A 100 -4.52 -9.67 0.69
CA LEU A 100 -5.13 -8.59 1.45
C LEU A 100 -5.17 -8.98 2.93
N VAL A 101 -4.75 -8.07 3.81
CA VAL A 101 -4.85 -8.23 5.26
C VAL A 101 -5.78 -7.16 5.81
N SER A 102 -7.04 -7.49 6.08
CA SER A 102 -7.97 -6.54 6.71
C SER A 102 -7.65 -6.37 8.20
N LEU A 103 -7.63 -5.13 8.68
CA LEU A 103 -7.42 -4.82 10.09
C LEU A 103 -8.76 -4.59 10.80
N THR A 104 -8.90 -5.17 11.99
CA THR A 104 -10.11 -5.18 12.83
C THR A 104 -11.27 -5.99 12.23
N ALA A 105 -11.77 -5.57 11.07
CA ALA A 105 -12.83 -6.25 10.34
C ALA A 105 -12.68 -6.00 8.81
N PRO A 106 -13.14 -6.93 7.96
CA PRO A 106 -13.26 -6.71 6.52
C PRO A 106 -14.17 -5.52 6.17
N LYS A 107 -13.77 -4.75 5.15
CA LYS A 107 -14.54 -3.63 4.59
C LYS A 107 -15.37 -4.11 3.38
N PRO A 108 -16.41 -3.37 2.94
CA PRO A 108 -17.22 -3.77 1.77
C PRO A 108 -16.41 -4.02 0.50
N LEU A 109 -15.35 -3.25 0.25
CA LEU A 109 -14.41 -3.43 -0.87
C LEU A 109 -13.87 -4.85 -1.04
N VAL A 110 -13.84 -5.65 0.04
CA VAL A 110 -13.35 -7.03 0.03
C VAL A 110 -14.17 -7.89 -0.92
N SER A 111 -15.44 -7.56 -1.20
CA SER A 111 -16.26 -8.28 -2.18
C SER A 111 -15.70 -8.25 -3.60
N PHE A 112 -14.83 -7.29 -3.92
CA PHE A 112 -14.19 -7.14 -5.23
C PHE A 112 -12.83 -7.84 -5.29
N PHE A 113 -12.27 -8.22 -4.15
CA PHE A 113 -10.95 -8.84 -4.03
C PHE A 113 -10.99 -10.32 -4.42
N LYS A 114 -9.94 -10.80 -5.11
CA LYS A 114 -9.87 -12.16 -5.67
C LYS A 114 -8.67 -12.98 -5.20
N GLY A 115 -7.77 -12.40 -4.40
CA GLY A 115 -6.56 -13.06 -3.92
C GLY A 115 -6.75 -13.77 -2.57
N ARG A 116 -5.65 -14.00 -1.86
CA ARG A 116 -5.67 -14.60 -0.52
C ARG A 116 -5.99 -13.53 0.53
N HIS A 117 -6.98 -13.79 1.38
CA HIS A 117 -7.45 -12.81 2.37
C HIS A 117 -7.20 -13.28 3.80
N PHE A 118 -6.67 -12.38 4.63
CA PHE A 118 -6.49 -12.58 6.06
C PHE A 118 -7.16 -11.45 6.86
N VAL A 119 -7.42 -11.71 8.14
CA VAL A 119 -7.92 -10.72 9.10
C VAL A 119 -6.98 -10.68 10.30
N GLY A 120 -6.61 -9.48 10.74
CA GLY A 120 -5.75 -9.24 11.91
C GLY A 120 -6.25 -8.09 12.80
N GLY A 121 -5.54 -7.83 13.91
CA GLY A 121 -5.88 -6.77 14.87
C GLY A 121 -6.57 -7.28 16.14
N ARG A 122 -5.96 -8.28 16.79
CA ARG A 122 -6.44 -8.87 18.04
C ARG A 122 -5.64 -8.35 19.24
#